data_AF-A0A9N8YVY2-F1
#
_entry.id   AF-A0A9N8YVY2-F1
#
_cell.length_a   1.000
_cell.length_b   1.000
_cell.length_c   1.000
_cell.angle_alpha   90.00
_cell.angle_beta   90.00
_cell.angle_gamma   90.00
#
_symmetry.space_group_name_H-M   'P 1'
#
loop_
_entity.id
_entity.type
_entity.pdbx_description
1 polymer ?
#
loop_
_entity_poly.entity_id
_entity_poly.type
_entity_poly.pdbx_seq_one_letter_code
_entity_poly.pdbx_strand_id
1 'polypeptide(L)'
;MGLLSKGKLLPWEQTKQYADHIRNQGINQFLSIYNKAKDRENDSLLWGDEIEYMVIAYDDGNKNVKLSLRAQDILQELQKEVEEALRKGEVVDALWHPEFGAYMIEGVDRFDLFGVPGIPYGSSLKSLTLVEQNMKLRREIASKYLNPNESLVTLVNFPRLGCSSQFLEPHYEPFGPELRSLFVPDEALNPHAKFRAVNAGIEGRRGSKAALNVPIFHDKKSQNSFIYCEEALPDHIYMDSAVFGGYLSDIDCRWMVLAECADDRTKEERSLEDNKFSELIKVMLQYLESGNIDVETRYQLENYLEFVDMHASATWIRNFVRSHPNYNHDSVVSQEINYDLIKMIEKIQNGQIKMPELLGEFKIN
;
A
#
# COMPACT_ATOMS: atom_id res chain seq x y z
N MET A 1 -11.68 -0.32 -4.34
CA MET A 1 -11.90 -0.84 -5.74
C MET A 1 -12.97 -1.96 -5.83
N GLY A 2 -14.19 -1.72 -6.33
CA GLY A 2 -15.36 -2.57 -5.97
C GLY A 2 -15.85 -3.73 -6.85
N LEU A 3 -15.33 -4.00 -8.06
CA LEU A 3 -15.79 -5.17 -8.82
C LEU A 3 -14.70 -5.74 -9.74
N LEU A 4 -14.15 -6.88 -9.33
CA LEU A 4 -13.30 -7.70 -10.19
C LEU A 4 -14.16 -8.72 -10.93
N SER A 5 -14.78 -8.27 -12.02
CA SER A 5 -15.56 -9.17 -12.87
C SER A 5 -14.65 -10.11 -13.66
N LYS A 6 -15.07 -11.37 -13.80
CA LYS A 6 -14.38 -12.35 -14.64
C LYS A 6 -14.63 -12.00 -16.10
N GLY A 7 -13.56 -11.82 -16.88
CA GLY A 7 -13.63 -11.50 -18.31
C GLY A 7 -12.41 -12.02 -19.07
N LYS A 8 -12.51 -12.10 -20.39
CA LYS A 8 -11.37 -12.43 -21.26
C LYS A 8 -10.44 -11.21 -21.33
N LEU A 9 -9.21 -11.39 -20.85
CA LEU A 9 -8.18 -10.36 -20.91
C LEU A 9 -7.46 -10.43 -22.26
N LEU A 10 -7.16 -9.26 -22.82
CA LEU A 10 -6.42 -9.13 -24.06
C LEU A 10 -4.92 -8.89 -23.75
N PRO A 11 -4.00 -9.65 -24.35
CA PRO A 11 -2.57 -9.34 -24.29
C PRO A 11 -2.28 -7.94 -24.85
N TRP A 12 -1.18 -7.32 -24.41
CA TRP A 12 -0.79 -5.98 -24.85
C TRP A 12 -0.83 -5.77 -26.37
N GLU A 13 -0.30 -6.74 -27.13
CA GLU A 13 -0.26 -6.71 -28.61
C GLU A 13 -1.64 -6.59 -29.27
N GLN A 14 -2.68 -7.11 -28.61
CA GLN A 14 -4.06 -6.99 -29.06
C GLN A 14 -4.70 -5.73 -28.49
N THR A 15 -4.49 -5.45 -27.20
CA THR A 15 -5.06 -4.27 -26.50
C THR A 15 -4.64 -2.96 -27.15
N LYS A 16 -3.38 -2.81 -27.57
CA LYS A 16 -2.86 -1.58 -28.17
C LYS A 16 -3.61 -1.16 -29.44
N GLN A 17 -4.16 -2.12 -30.18
CA GLN A 17 -4.95 -1.87 -31.39
C GLN A 17 -6.28 -1.16 -31.08
N TYR A 18 -6.77 -1.29 -29.85
CA TYR A 18 -8.00 -0.66 -29.37
C TYR A 18 -7.74 0.60 -28.54
N ALA A 19 -6.49 1.04 -28.36
CA ALA A 19 -6.16 2.15 -27.48
C ALA A 19 -6.93 3.44 -27.84
N ASP A 20 -6.99 3.80 -29.13
CA ASP A 20 -7.77 4.96 -29.59
C ASP A 20 -9.27 4.76 -29.44
N HIS A 21 -9.77 3.55 -29.69
CA HIS A 21 -11.17 3.23 -29.48
C HIS A 21 -11.56 3.40 -27.99
N ILE A 22 -10.77 2.84 -27.07
CA ILE A 22 -10.98 2.93 -25.62
C ILE A 22 -10.92 4.39 -25.17
N ARG A 23 -9.92 5.18 -25.61
CA ARG A 23 -9.84 6.61 -25.30
C ARG A 23 -11.08 7.37 -25.77
N ASN A 24 -11.50 7.15 -27.02
CA ASN A 24 -12.67 7.81 -27.59
C ASN A 24 -13.96 7.45 -26.83
N GLN A 25 -14.16 6.16 -26.50
CA GLN A 25 -15.31 5.74 -25.70
C GLN A 25 -15.24 6.30 -24.28
N GLY A 26 -14.06 6.33 -23.66
CA GLY A 26 -13.85 6.93 -22.33
C GLY A 26 -14.19 8.42 -22.31
N ILE A 27 -13.76 9.18 -23.33
CA ILE A 27 -14.12 10.61 -23.47
C ILE A 27 -15.64 10.76 -23.61
N ASN A 28 -16.29 9.95 -24.44
CA ASN A 28 -17.76 10.00 -24.59
C ASN A 28 -18.49 9.69 -23.27
N GLN A 29 -18.02 8.69 -22.52
CA GLN A 29 -18.56 8.34 -21.21
C GLN A 29 -18.35 9.48 -20.21
N PHE A 30 -17.14 10.06 -20.17
CA PHE A 30 -16.82 11.22 -19.35
C PHE A 30 -17.75 12.40 -19.66
N LEU A 31 -17.91 12.77 -20.94
CA LEU A 31 -18.81 13.85 -21.35
C LEU A 31 -20.26 13.56 -20.99
N SER A 32 -20.72 12.31 -21.10
CA SER A 32 -22.05 11.91 -20.67
C SER A 32 -22.22 12.06 -19.15
N ILE A 33 -21.24 11.60 -18.35
CA ILE A 33 -21.28 11.73 -16.89
C ILE A 33 -21.26 13.21 -16.50
N TYR A 34 -20.33 13.99 -17.05
CA TYR A 34 -20.22 15.42 -16.82
C TYR A 34 -21.54 16.13 -17.13
N ASN A 35 -22.13 15.93 -18.31
CA ASN A 35 -23.40 16.60 -18.63
C ASN A 35 -24.58 16.17 -17.76
N LYS A 36 -24.57 14.96 -17.20
CA LYS A 36 -25.58 14.49 -16.24
C LYS A 36 -25.38 15.04 -14.83
N ALA A 37 -24.14 15.36 -14.45
CA ALA A 37 -23.76 15.64 -13.08
C ALA A 37 -23.22 17.06 -12.83
N LYS A 38 -22.94 17.85 -13.88
CA LYS A 38 -22.31 19.18 -13.77
C LYS A 38 -23.15 20.20 -13.00
N ASP A 39 -24.46 20.04 -13.02
CA ASP A 39 -25.41 20.94 -12.35
C ASP A 39 -25.89 20.35 -11.00
N ARG A 40 -25.16 19.35 -10.46
CA ARG A 40 -25.42 18.84 -9.12
C ARG A 40 -25.03 19.89 -8.10
N GLU A 41 -25.97 20.19 -7.23
CA GLU A 41 -25.80 21.10 -6.10
C GLU A 41 -26.33 20.44 -4.83
N ASN A 42 -25.92 20.96 -3.68
CA ASN A 42 -26.35 20.47 -2.36
C ASN A 42 -25.95 19.01 -2.08
N ASP A 43 -24.83 18.55 -2.65
CA ASP A 43 -24.24 17.27 -2.27
C ASP A 43 -23.75 17.35 -0.81
N SER A 44 -24.08 16.35 0.00
CA SER A 44 -23.56 16.21 1.35
C SER A 44 -22.07 15.91 1.31
N LEU A 45 -21.29 16.48 2.25
CA LEU A 45 -19.89 16.08 2.43
C LEU A 45 -19.84 14.65 2.97
N LEU A 46 -19.58 13.72 2.05
CA LEU A 46 -19.37 12.31 2.31
C LEU A 46 -17.91 11.96 2.04
N TRP A 47 -17.31 11.15 2.90
CA TRP A 47 -15.92 10.75 2.80
C TRP A 47 -15.69 9.36 3.40
N GLY A 48 -14.54 8.74 3.18
CA GLY A 48 -14.21 7.41 3.69
C GLY A 48 -12.73 7.15 3.58
N ASP A 49 -12.26 6.13 4.28
CA ASP A 49 -10.89 5.65 4.18
C ASP A 49 -10.82 4.22 3.62
N GLU A 50 -9.70 3.93 2.96
CA GLU A 50 -9.32 2.60 2.49
C GLU A 50 -7.97 2.25 3.13
N ILE A 51 -7.87 1.06 3.73
CA ILE A 51 -6.67 0.61 4.43
C ILE A 51 -6.19 -0.71 3.84
N GLU A 52 -4.92 -0.72 3.44
CA GLU A 52 -4.20 -1.90 2.98
C GLU A 52 -3.51 -2.59 4.17
N TYR A 53 -3.70 -3.90 4.25
CA TYR A 53 -3.09 -4.78 5.25
C TYR A 53 -2.18 -5.79 4.56
N MET A 54 -1.07 -6.10 5.18
CA MET A 54 -0.27 -7.29 4.88
C MET A 54 -0.62 -8.39 5.88
N VAL A 55 -0.89 -9.60 5.40
CA VAL A 55 -1.02 -10.79 6.24
C VAL A 55 0.40 -11.31 6.52
N ILE A 56 0.79 -11.30 7.80
CA ILE A 56 2.10 -11.80 8.23
C ILE A 56 1.95 -13.14 8.96
N ALA A 57 2.95 -14.01 8.81
CA ALA A 57 3.07 -15.27 9.52
C ALA A 57 4.38 -15.28 10.33
N TYR A 58 4.24 -15.52 11.63
CA TYR A 58 5.36 -15.63 12.56
C TYR A 58 5.90 -17.07 12.59
N ASP A 59 7.23 -17.15 12.64
CA ASP A 59 8.00 -18.31 13.03
C ASP A 59 8.84 -17.89 14.24
N ASP A 60 8.21 -17.94 15.42
CA ASP A 60 8.82 -17.52 16.68
C ASP A 60 10.05 -18.38 17.04
N GLY A 61 10.10 -19.64 16.56
CA GLY A 61 11.20 -20.57 16.79
C GLY A 61 12.50 -20.14 16.12
N ASN A 62 12.41 -19.65 14.87
CA ASN A 62 13.56 -19.16 14.11
C ASN A 62 13.71 -17.64 14.15
N LYS A 63 12.87 -16.93 14.92
CA LYS A 63 12.74 -15.46 14.89
C LYS A 63 12.64 -14.94 13.46
N ASN A 64 11.72 -15.53 12.69
CA ASN A 64 11.41 -15.09 11.33
C ASN A 64 9.96 -14.61 11.25
N VAL A 65 9.73 -13.64 10.38
CA VAL A 65 8.39 -13.18 10.01
C VAL A 65 8.31 -13.16 8.50
N LYS A 66 7.22 -13.68 7.97
CA LYS A 66 6.99 -13.92 6.55
C LYS A 66 5.67 -13.29 6.12
N LEU A 67 5.50 -13.02 4.83
CA LEU A 67 4.22 -12.65 4.25
C LEU A 67 3.43 -13.93 3.95
N SER A 68 2.25 -14.05 4.53
CA SER A 68 1.36 -15.19 4.30
C SER A 68 0.61 -15.00 2.98
N LEU A 69 0.69 -16.00 2.10
CA LEU A 69 -0.03 -16.01 0.83
C LEU A 69 -1.51 -16.45 0.98
N ARG A 70 -2.03 -16.50 2.21
CA ARG A 70 -3.44 -16.84 2.52
C ARG A 70 -4.41 -15.68 2.35
N ALA A 71 -3.98 -14.51 1.90
CA ALA A 71 -4.86 -13.34 1.79
C ALA A 71 -6.10 -13.63 0.91
N GLN A 72 -5.93 -14.41 -0.17
CA GLN A 72 -7.06 -14.79 -1.02
C GLN A 72 -8.06 -15.71 -0.30
N ASP A 73 -7.59 -16.67 0.50
CA ASP A 73 -8.46 -17.57 1.26
C ASP A 73 -9.24 -16.79 2.32
N ILE A 74 -8.56 -15.87 3.01
CA ILE A 74 -9.19 -14.98 3.99
C ILE A 74 -10.24 -14.09 3.32
N LEU A 75 -9.91 -13.48 2.18
CA LEU A 75 -10.82 -12.65 1.40
C LEU A 75 -12.08 -13.41 0.95
N GLN A 76 -11.96 -14.68 0.57
CA GLN A 76 -13.12 -15.49 0.20
C GLN A 76 -14.10 -15.65 1.38
N GLU A 77 -13.60 -15.91 2.59
CA GLU A 77 -14.45 -16.04 3.76
C GLU A 77 -15.08 -14.69 4.17
N LEU A 78 -14.31 -13.61 4.12
CA LEU A 78 -14.82 -12.25 4.38
C LEU A 78 -15.91 -11.85 3.38
N GLN A 79 -15.72 -12.16 2.10
CA GLN A 79 -16.72 -11.87 1.07
C GLN A 79 -17.99 -12.71 1.26
N LYS A 80 -17.89 -13.97 1.71
CA LYS A 80 -19.07 -14.77 2.08
C LYS A 80 -19.86 -14.15 3.23
N GLU A 81 -19.18 -13.64 4.27
CA GLU A 81 -19.83 -12.94 5.39
C GLU A 81 -20.60 -11.71 4.88
N VAL A 82 -19.98 -10.92 3.99
CA VAL A 82 -20.62 -9.77 3.34
C VAL A 82 -21.84 -10.19 2.50
N GLU A 83 -21.70 -11.19 1.63
CA GLU A 83 -22.77 -11.69 0.77
C GLU A 83 -23.95 -12.23 1.59
N GLU A 84 -23.67 -12.94 2.69
CA GLU A 84 -24.70 -13.49 3.57
C GLU A 84 -25.47 -12.38 4.30
N ALA A 85 -24.77 -11.38 4.85
CA ALA A 85 -25.38 -10.22 5.48
C ALA A 85 -26.26 -9.44 4.50
N LEU A 86 -25.75 -9.18 3.28
CA LEU A 86 -26.53 -8.53 2.21
C LEU A 86 -27.81 -9.31 1.86
N ARG A 87 -27.72 -10.64 1.76
CA ARG A 87 -28.88 -11.50 1.46
C ARG A 87 -29.94 -11.45 2.57
N LYS A 88 -29.52 -11.30 3.82
CA LYS A 88 -30.43 -11.17 4.98
C LYS A 88 -30.97 -9.75 5.17
N GLY A 89 -30.47 -8.77 4.42
CA GLY A 89 -30.76 -7.35 4.65
C GLY A 89 -30.13 -6.82 5.95
N GLU A 90 -29.07 -7.49 6.43
CA GLU A 90 -28.29 -7.08 7.59
C GLU A 90 -27.28 -6.00 7.19
N VAL A 91 -26.80 -5.28 8.21
CA VAL A 91 -25.75 -4.30 8.02
C VAL A 91 -24.43 -5.02 7.77
N VAL A 92 -23.65 -4.52 6.83
CA VAL A 92 -22.29 -5.00 6.57
C VAL A 92 -21.33 -3.98 7.16
N ASP A 93 -20.46 -4.42 8.05
CA ASP A 93 -19.55 -3.54 8.78
C ASP A 93 -18.35 -3.08 7.93
N ALA A 94 -17.86 -3.92 7.03
CA ALA A 94 -16.70 -3.64 6.18
C ALA A 94 -16.80 -4.32 4.81
N LEU A 95 -16.22 -3.70 3.80
CA LEU A 95 -16.00 -4.28 2.48
C LEU A 95 -14.53 -4.66 2.31
N TRP A 96 -14.30 -5.71 1.53
CA TRP A 96 -12.99 -6.34 1.41
C TRP A 96 -12.60 -6.56 -0.05
N HIS A 97 -11.46 -6.03 -0.44
CA HIS A 97 -10.94 -6.12 -1.80
C HIS A 97 -9.56 -6.78 -1.83
N PRO A 98 -9.25 -7.54 -2.88
CA PRO A 98 -7.89 -8.00 -3.13
C PRO A 98 -7.01 -6.87 -3.61
N GLU A 99 -5.74 -6.93 -3.22
CA GLU A 99 -4.69 -6.01 -3.66
C GLU A 99 -3.64 -6.68 -4.56
N PHE A 100 -2.71 -5.91 -5.12
CA PHE A 100 -1.69 -6.41 -6.05
C PHE A 100 -0.87 -7.58 -5.48
N GLY A 101 -0.48 -7.51 -4.19
CA GLY A 101 0.21 -8.59 -3.50
C GLY A 101 -0.74 -9.72 -3.09
N ALA A 102 -0.35 -10.98 -3.32
CA ALA A 102 -1.07 -12.17 -2.86
C ALA A 102 -1.14 -12.33 -1.33
N TYR A 103 -0.39 -11.50 -0.61
CA TYR A 103 -0.39 -11.39 0.85
C TYR A 103 -1.14 -10.15 1.36
N MET A 104 -1.81 -9.40 0.49
CA MET A 104 -2.48 -8.14 0.83
C MET A 104 -4.00 -8.24 0.80
N ILE A 105 -4.63 -7.49 1.71
CA ILE A 105 -6.07 -7.31 1.84
C ILE A 105 -6.33 -5.80 1.95
N GLU A 106 -7.30 -5.27 1.21
CA GLU A 106 -7.81 -3.90 1.40
C GLU A 106 -9.15 -3.97 2.14
N GLY A 107 -9.27 -3.20 3.22
CA GLY A 107 -10.52 -3.01 3.96
C GLY A 107 -11.05 -1.61 3.77
N VAL A 108 -12.31 -1.51 3.36
CA VAL A 108 -13.03 -0.24 3.12
C VAL A 108 -14.23 -0.16 4.03
N ASP A 109 -14.45 1.01 4.61
CA ASP A 109 -15.56 1.22 5.51
C ASP A 109 -16.91 1.25 4.83
N ARG A 110 -17.94 0.96 5.63
CA ARG A 110 -19.30 0.85 5.16
C ARG A 110 -20.37 1.41 6.11
N PHE A 111 -20.15 2.56 6.75
CA PHE A 111 -21.15 3.12 7.65
C PHE A 111 -21.39 4.64 7.54
N ASP A 112 -22.67 5.02 7.41
CA ASP A 112 -23.30 6.13 8.12
C ASP A 112 -24.81 5.89 8.39
N LEU A 113 -25.22 6.40 9.57
CA LEU A 113 -26.52 6.75 10.19
C LEU A 113 -27.87 6.10 9.85
N PHE A 114 -28.02 5.25 8.82
CA PHE A 114 -29.35 4.68 8.47
C PHE A 114 -29.38 3.16 8.31
N GLY A 115 -28.31 2.45 8.69
CA GLY A 115 -28.27 0.97 8.59
C GLY A 115 -28.39 0.48 7.14
N VAL A 116 -28.04 1.34 6.17
CA VAL A 116 -28.03 0.97 4.77
C VAL A 116 -26.61 0.58 4.35
N PRO A 117 -26.44 -0.63 3.83
CA PRO A 117 -25.32 -1.05 3.01
C PRO A 117 -24.58 0.02 2.16
N GLY A 118 -23.41 0.54 2.59
CA GLY A 118 -22.45 1.20 1.66
C GLY A 118 -22.11 2.66 1.91
N ILE A 119 -22.44 3.22 3.09
CA ILE A 119 -22.48 4.68 3.23
C ILE A 119 -21.10 5.21 3.70
N PRO A 120 -20.55 6.25 3.03
CA PRO A 120 -19.36 6.95 3.49
C PRO A 120 -19.68 7.76 4.76
N TYR A 121 -18.67 8.08 5.57
CA TYR A 121 -18.81 9.03 6.67
C TYR A 121 -19.47 10.33 6.25
N GLY A 122 -20.45 10.78 7.03
CA GLY A 122 -21.04 12.11 6.90
C GLY A 122 -20.14 13.24 7.42
N SER A 123 -20.62 14.47 7.29
CA SER A 123 -19.88 15.71 7.61
C SER A 123 -19.83 16.09 9.09
N SER A 124 -20.25 15.20 10.00
CA SER A 124 -20.38 15.51 11.43
C SER A 124 -19.07 15.25 12.18
N LEU A 125 -18.82 15.99 13.27
CA LEU A 125 -17.70 15.68 14.17
C LEU A 125 -17.78 14.27 14.75
N LYS A 126 -18.99 13.73 14.94
CA LYS A 126 -19.18 12.34 15.35
C LYS A 126 -18.58 11.36 14.34
N SER A 127 -18.71 11.63 13.04
CA SER A 127 -18.12 10.80 11.99
C SER A 127 -16.59 10.69 12.13
N LEU A 128 -15.92 11.80 12.46
CA LEU A 128 -14.46 11.80 12.70
C LEU A 128 -14.06 10.90 13.88
N THR A 129 -14.88 10.83 14.92
CA THR A 129 -14.58 9.98 16.10
C THR A 129 -14.76 8.48 15.85
N LEU A 130 -15.40 8.10 14.73
CA LEU A 130 -15.65 6.69 14.39
C LEU A 130 -14.50 6.05 13.60
N VAL A 131 -13.57 6.83 13.07
CA VAL A 131 -12.50 6.34 12.17
C VAL A 131 -11.67 5.24 12.81
N GLU A 132 -11.07 5.54 13.96
CA GLU A 132 -10.22 4.57 14.64
C GLU A 132 -11.02 3.33 15.10
N GLN A 133 -12.28 3.52 15.50
CA GLN A 133 -13.16 2.43 15.92
C GLN A 133 -13.46 1.49 14.75
N ASN A 134 -13.75 2.04 13.56
CA ASN A 134 -13.97 1.25 12.37
C ASN A 134 -12.69 0.53 11.89
N MET A 135 -11.53 1.18 11.98
CA MET A 135 -10.25 0.54 11.68
C MET A 135 -9.96 -0.65 12.61
N LYS A 136 -10.28 -0.52 13.91
CA LYS A 136 -10.20 -1.63 14.88
C LYS A 136 -11.18 -2.74 14.52
N LEU A 137 -12.43 -2.40 14.22
CA LEU A 137 -13.46 -3.35 13.82
C LEU A 137 -13.06 -4.15 12.57
N ARG A 138 -12.54 -3.49 11.54
CA ARG A 138 -11.98 -4.15 10.34
C ARG A 138 -10.94 -5.19 10.74
N ARG A 139 -9.98 -4.81 11.59
CA ARG A 139 -8.92 -5.73 12.04
C ARG A 139 -9.49 -6.90 12.83
N GLU A 140 -10.46 -6.67 13.71
CA GLU A 140 -11.14 -7.72 14.47
C GLU A 140 -11.88 -8.71 13.57
N ILE A 141 -12.63 -8.21 12.57
CA ILE A 141 -13.37 -9.04 11.60
C ILE A 141 -12.39 -9.93 10.82
N ALA A 142 -11.35 -9.34 10.20
CA ALA A 142 -10.39 -10.11 9.42
C ALA A 142 -9.54 -11.06 10.27
N SER A 143 -9.29 -10.73 11.54
CA SER A 143 -8.54 -11.60 12.46
C SER A 143 -9.23 -12.92 12.77
N LYS A 144 -10.56 -13.03 12.60
CA LYS A 144 -11.31 -14.29 12.78
C LYS A 144 -10.84 -15.43 11.86
N TYR A 145 -10.23 -15.07 10.72
CA TYR A 145 -9.84 -16.01 9.65
C TYR A 145 -8.33 -16.27 9.57
N LEU A 146 -7.55 -15.63 10.46
CA LEU A 146 -6.11 -15.81 10.57
C LEU A 146 -5.78 -17.11 11.31
N ASN A 147 -4.65 -17.71 10.97
CA ASN A 147 -4.07 -18.78 11.78
C ASN A 147 -3.51 -18.22 13.11
N PRO A 148 -3.31 -19.05 14.14
CA PRO A 148 -2.80 -18.59 15.44
C PRO A 148 -1.42 -17.90 15.39
N ASN A 149 -0.61 -18.21 14.37
CA ASN A 149 0.70 -17.58 14.15
C ASN A 149 0.64 -16.44 13.12
N GLU A 150 -0.54 -16.03 12.67
CA GLU A 150 -0.72 -14.95 11.71
C GLU A 150 -1.26 -13.69 12.36
N SER A 151 -0.97 -12.56 11.73
CA SER A 151 -1.47 -11.25 12.13
C SER A 151 -1.66 -10.37 10.91
N LEU A 152 -2.45 -9.31 11.06
CA LEU A 152 -2.56 -8.25 10.07
C LEU A 152 -1.71 -7.08 10.52
N VAL A 153 -0.89 -6.55 9.63
CA VAL A 153 -0.12 -5.32 9.88
C VAL A 153 -0.35 -4.31 8.78
N THR A 154 -0.48 -3.05 9.17
CA THR A 154 -0.59 -1.90 8.26
C THR A 154 0.79 -1.32 8.08
N LEU A 155 1.54 -1.88 7.14
CA LEU A 155 2.91 -1.50 6.86
C LEU A 155 3.04 -0.98 5.43
N VAL A 156 3.82 0.09 5.27
CA VAL A 156 4.01 0.73 3.96
C VAL A 156 4.80 -0.19 3.01
N ASN A 157 5.86 -0.83 3.51
CA ASN A 157 6.72 -1.77 2.80
C ASN A 157 7.17 -2.89 3.75
N PHE A 158 7.16 -4.15 3.30
CA PHE A 158 7.72 -5.26 4.08
C PHE A 158 9.26 -5.24 4.00
N PRO A 159 10.00 -5.06 5.11
CA PRO A 159 11.42 -4.71 5.06
C PRO A 159 12.37 -5.77 4.50
N ARG A 160 11.91 -7.03 4.39
CA ARG A 160 12.69 -8.17 3.85
C ARG A 160 12.07 -8.81 2.62
N LEU A 161 11.19 -8.09 1.93
CA LEU A 161 10.57 -8.55 0.69
C LEU A 161 11.65 -8.80 -0.37
N GLY A 162 11.64 -9.94 -1.04
CA GLY A 162 12.69 -10.25 -2.04
C GLY A 162 14.09 -10.50 -1.44
N CYS A 163 14.23 -10.71 -0.13
CA CYS A 163 15.50 -11.18 0.43
C CYS A 163 15.75 -12.66 0.10
N SER A 164 17.02 -13.08 0.16
CA SER A 164 17.41 -14.49 -0.02
C SER A 164 16.93 -15.44 1.09
N SER A 165 16.62 -14.91 2.28
CA SER A 165 15.94 -15.68 3.33
C SER A 165 14.46 -15.85 2.97
N GLN A 166 13.85 -16.95 3.40
CA GLN A 166 12.41 -17.14 3.28
C GLN A 166 11.62 -15.94 3.84
N PHE A 167 10.93 -15.22 2.94
CA PHE A 167 10.07 -14.08 3.26
C PHE A 167 8.60 -14.33 2.93
N LEU A 168 8.26 -15.47 2.30
CA LEU A 168 6.88 -15.90 2.03
C LEU A 168 6.52 -17.17 2.82
N GLU A 169 5.24 -17.31 3.13
CA GLU A 169 4.63 -18.52 3.68
C GLU A 169 3.42 -18.93 2.82
N PRO A 170 3.46 -20.08 2.12
CA PRO A 170 4.62 -20.99 2.01
C PRO A 170 5.78 -20.39 1.21
N HIS A 171 6.96 -21.01 1.31
CA HIS A 171 8.16 -20.60 0.57
C HIS A 171 8.05 -20.92 -0.91
N TYR A 172 8.52 -19.99 -1.74
CA TYR A 172 8.73 -20.18 -3.17
C TYR A 172 10.09 -19.60 -3.55
N GLU A 173 10.81 -20.32 -4.42
CA GLU A 173 12.05 -19.81 -4.98
C GLU A 173 11.75 -18.61 -5.89
N PRO A 174 12.61 -17.59 -5.94
CA PRO A 174 12.47 -16.46 -6.87
C PRO A 174 12.28 -16.91 -8.33
N PHE A 175 12.03 -15.95 -9.21
CA PHE A 175 11.75 -16.15 -10.64
C PHE A 175 10.31 -16.57 -10.97
N GLY A 176 9.98 -16.47 -12.25
CA GLY A 176 8.67 -16.81 -12.78
C GLY A 176 8.38 -16.08 -14.10
N PRO A 177 7.54 -16.63 -14.99
CA PRO A 177 7.20 -16.00 -16.26
C PRO A 177 6.35 -14.73 -16.14
N GLU A 178 5.62 -14.53 -15.04
CA GLU A 178 4.70 -13.41 -14.88
C GLU A 178 5.43 -12.13 -14.42
N LEU A 179 6.20 -12.19 -13.33
CA LEU A 179 6.95 -11.06 -12.78
C LEU A 179 8.35 -10.93 -13.37
N ARG A 180 8.97 -12.03 -13.83
CA ARG A 180 10.34 -12.07 -14.38
C ARG A 180 11.39 -11.41 -13.46
N SER A 181 11.11 -11.42 -12.17
CA SER A 181 11.95 -10.83 -11.13
C SER A 181 13.09 -11.76 -10.75
N LEU A 182 14.23 -11.18 -10.41
CA LEU A 182 15.38 -11.88 -9.84
C LEU A 182 15.16 -12.27 -8.37
N PHE A 183 14.24 -11.61 -7.66
CA PHE A 183 14.14 -11.74 -6.21
C PHE A 183 12.76 -12.16 -5.69
N VAL A 184 11.69 -11.97 -6.47
CA VAL A 184 10.33 -12.30 -6.03
C VAL A 184 9.68 -13.32 -6.96
N PRO A 185 9.08 -14.38 -6.38
CA PRO A 185 8.32 -15.37 -7.14
C PRO A 185 6.98 -14.84 -7.62
N ASP A 186 6.44 -15.42 -8.69
CA ASP A 186 5.12 -15.09 -9.23
C ASP A 186 3.99 -15.30 -8.21
N GLU A 187 4.18 -16.19 -7.24
CA GLU A 187 3.22 -16.45 -6.16
C GLU A 187 3.02 -15.26 -5.21
N ALA A 188 3.93 -14.28 -5.21
CA ALA A 188 3.73 -13.02 -4.50
C ALA A 188 2.70 -12.11 -5.21
N LEU A 189 2.42 -12.35 -6.50
CA LEU A 189 1.41 -11.63 -7.27
C LEU A 189 0.03 -12.22 -7.00
N ASN A 190 -0.95 -11.34 -6.78
CA ASN A 190 -2.32 -11.76 -6.60
C ASN A 190 -2.81 -12.60 -7.80
N PRO A 191 -3.40 -13.79 -7.56
CA PRO A 191 -3.76 -14.72 -8.63
C PRO A 191 -4.95 -14.25 -9.47
N HIS A 192 -5.65 -13.18 -9.07
CA HIS A 192 -6.70 -12.60 -9.90
C HIS A 192 -6.11 -12.06 -11.21
N ALA A 193 -6.65 -12.53 -12.35
CA ALA A 193 -6.06 -12.33 -13.68
C ALA A 193 -5.87 -10.85 -14.07
N LYS A 194 -6.65 -9.91 -13.48
CA LYS A 194 -6.44 -8.46 -13.63
C LYS A 194 -4.99 -8.06 -13.32
N PHE A 195 -4.43 -8.52 -12.19
CA PHE A 195 -3.13 -8.05 -11.73
C PHE A 195 -2.01 -8.53 -12.65
N ARG A 196 -2.10 -9.77 -13.13
CA ARG A 196 -1.22 -10.30 -14.18
C ARG A 196 -1.32 -9.50 -15.48
N ALA A 197 -2.53 -9.18 -15.93
CA ALA A 197 -2.71 -8.39 -17.15
C ALA A 197 -2.20 -6.95 -17.02
N VAL A 198 -2.32 -6.33 -15.84
CA VAL A 198 -1.73 -5.02 -15.56
C VAL A 198 -0.20 -5.10 -15.65
N ASN A 199 0.42 -6.07 -14.97
CA ASN A 199 1.88 -6.27 -15.03
C ASN A 199 2.36 -6.50 -16.47
N ALA A 200 1.75 -7.46 -17.18
CA ALA A 200 2.09 -7.77 -18.56
C ALA A 200 1.84 -6.60 -19.53
N GLY A 201 0.83 -5.77 -19.25
CA GLY A 201 0.52 -4.56 -20.01
C GLY A 201 1.61 -3.49 -19.87
N ILE A 202 2.03 -3.22 -18.63
CA ILE A 202 3.12 -2.28 -18.31
C ILE A 202 4.40 -2.72 -18.99
N GLU A 203 4.83 -3.97 -18.78
CA GLU A 203 6.06 -4.49 -19.35
C GLU A 203 6.01 -4.56 -20.88
N GLY A 204 4.85 -4.97 -21.44
CA GLY A 204 4.64 -5.04 -22.87
C GLY A 204 4.70 -3.68 -23.56
N ARG A 205 4.18 -2.62 -22.92
CA ARG A 205 4.30 -1.25 -23.41
C ARG A 205 5.71 -0.71 -23.25
N ARG A 206 6.30 -0.89 -22.07
CA ARG A 206 7.64 -0.42 -21.71
C ARG A 206 8.73 -1.06 -22.57
N GLY A 207 8.52 -2.31 -22.98
CA GLY A 207 9.52 -3.14 -23.68
C GLY A 207 10.59 -3.73 -22.77
N SER A 208 10.47 -3.53 -21.45
CA SER A 208 11.35 -4.08 -20.43
C SER A 208 10.56 -4.31 -19.14
N LYS A 209 11.12 -5.06 -18.20
CA LYS A 209 10.62 -5.07 -16.82
C LYS A 209 10.86 -3.73 -16.13
N ALA A 210 10.21 -3.55 -14.98
CA ALA A 210 10.55 -2.46 -14.07
C ALA A 210 12.02 -2.61 -13.61
N ALA A 211 12.70 -1.48 -13.45
CA ALA A 211 14.07 -1.43 -12.99
C ALA A 211 14.21 -0.18 -12.13
N LEU A 212 14.25 -0.38 -10.82
CA LEU A 212 14.27 0.66 -9.82
C LEU A 212 15.63 0.66 -9.12
N ASN A 213 16.15 1.86 -8.90
CA ASN A 213 17.37 2.07 -8.15
C ASN A 213 17.05 3.08 -7.05
N VAL A 214 16.99 2.60 -5.81
CA VAL A 214 16.72 3.44 -4.62
C VAL A 214 18.03 3.64 -3.86
N PRO A 215 18.48 4.88 -3.62
CA PRO A 215 19.68 5.15 -2.84
C PRO A 215 19.70 4.38 -1.52
N ILE A 216 20.79 3.64 -1.29
CA ILE A 216 20.98 2.93 -0.03
C ILE A 216 21.26 3.94 1.09
N PHE A 217 20.76 3.67 2.29
CA PHE A 217 21.19 4.41 3.48
C PHE A 217 22.68 4.15 3.72
N HIS A 218 23.52 5.19 3.72
CA HIS A 218 24.95 5.04 4.00
C HIS A 218 25.26 5.16 5.51
N ASP A 219 25.57 4.04 6.13
CA ASP A 219 26.05 3.91 7.51
C ASP A 219 27.55 3.53 7.54
N LYS A 220 28.12 3.38 8.73
CA LYS A 220 29.57 3.23 8.96
C LYS A 220 30.24 2.08 8.21
N LYS A 221 29.49 1.01 7.88
CA LYS A 221 30.00 -0.21 7.25
C LYS A 221 29.18 -0.63 6.03
N SER A 222 28.40 0.28 5.44
CA SER A 222 27.65 -0.03 4.23
C SER A 222 28.58 -0.49 3.12
N GLN A 223 28.16 -1.52 2.40
CA GLN A 223 28.90 -1.99 1.23
C GLN A 223 28.59 -1.10 0.03
N ASN A 224 29.61 -0.74 -0.76
CA ASN A 224 29.49 0.22 -1.86
C ASN A 224 29.18 -0.42 -3.23
N SER A 225 28.54 -1.59 -3.28
CA SER A 225 28.16 -2.21 -4.55
C SER A 225 27.21 -3.40 -4.37
N PHE A 226 25.98 -3.23 -4.86
CA PHE A 226 24.96 -4.27 -4.98
C PHE A 226 24.59 -4.43 -6.47
N ILE A 227 25.60 -4.63 -7.32
CA ILE A 227 25.40 -4.77 -8.77
C ILE A 227 24.97 -6.21 -9.06
N TYR A 228 23.67 -6.43 -9.21
CA TYR A 228 23.09 -7.73 -9.53
C TYR A 228 22.90 -7.96 -11.04
N CYS A 229 22.75 -6.88 -11.81
CA CYS A 229 22.52 -6.89 -13.26
C CYS A 229 23.01 -5.58 -13.90
N GLU A 230 22.91 -5.45 -15.23
CA GLU A 230 23.36 -4.27 -15.98
C GLU A 230 22.56 -2.99 -15.64
N GLU A 231 21.29 -3.14 -15.27
CA GLU A 231 20.39 -2.04 -14.88
C GLU A 231 20.59 -1.57 -13.43
N ALA A 232 21.38 -2.28 -12.62
CA ALA A 232 21.65 -1.93 -11.23
C ALA A 232 22.72 -0.83 -11.15
N LEU A 233 22.39 0.26 -10.46
CA LEU A 233 23.32 1.36 -10.20
C LEU A 233 24.16 1.07 -8.94
N PRO A 234 25.45 1.45 -8.93
CA PRO A 234 26.25 1.47 -7.69
C PRO A 234 25.56 2.30 -6.61
N ASP A 235 25.72 1.92 -5.34
CA ASP A 235 25.14 2.61 -4.18
C ASP A 235 23.59 2.73 -4.18
N HIS A 236 22.92 1.87 -4.94
CA HIS A 236 21.46 1.77 -4.95
C HIS A 236 21.01 0.35 -4.61
N ILE A 237 19.89 0.26 -3.91
CA ILE A 237 19.07 -0.94 -3.80
C ILE A 237 18.38 -1.12 -5.14
N TYR A 238 18.79 -2.16 -5.88
CA TYR A 238 18.15 -2.52 -7.14
C TYR A 238 16.90 -3.38 -6.89
N MET A 239 15.80 -3.02 -7.55
CA MET A 239 14.53 -3.75 -7.49
C MET A 239 13.93 -3.86 -8.90
N ASP A 240 13.29 -4.97 -9.22
CA ASP A 240 12.92 -5.29 -10.61
C ASP A 240 11.48 -5.77 -10.81
N SER A 241 10.62 -5.55 -9.83
CA SER A 241 9.17 -5.76 -9.94
C SER A 241 8.46 -4.85 -8.92
N ALA A 242 7.14 -4.96 -8.80
CA ALA A 242 6.30 -4.08 -7.97
C ALA A 242 6.33 -4.33 -6.44
N VAL A 243 7.27 -5.13 -5.93
CA VAL A 243 7.17 -5.86 -4.65
C VAL A 243 8.55 -6.02 -3.97
N PHE A 244 9.22 -5.02 -3.35
CA PHE A 244 10.62 -5.20 -2.83
C PHE A 244 10.97 -4.26 -1.64
N GLY A 245 12.01 -4.40 -0.79
CA GLY A 245 13.36 -5.03 -0.79
C GLY A 245 14.00 -4.97 0.63
N GLY A 246 15.07 -5.76 0.92
CA GLY A 246 15.73 -6.03 2.23
C GLY A 246 16.54 -4.98 3.02
N TYR A 247 16.59 -3.74 2.55
CA TYR A 247 17.66 -2.81 2.89
C TYR A 247 17.10 -1.47 3.40
N LEU A 248 17.88 -0.77 4.22
CA LEU A 248 17.53 0.60 4.59
C LEU A 248 17.76 1.54 3.39
N SER A 249 16.74 2.34 3.10
CA SER A 249 16.73 3.37 2.05
C SER A 249 16.96 4.76 2.66
N ASP A 250 17.58 5.66 1.89
CA ASP A 250 17.70 7.09 2.21
C ASP A 250 16.44 7.91 1.91
N ILE A 251 15.39 7.25 1.42
CA ILE A 251 14.07 7.82 1.14
C ILE A 251 13.05 7.31 2.16
N ASP A 252 12.21 8.22 2.64
CA ASP A 252 11.23 7.99 3.70
C ASP A 252 9.81 7.65 3.21
N CYS A 253 9.58 7.66 1.89
CA CYS A 253 8.27 7.37 1.30
C CYS A 253 8.32 6.31 0.18
N ARG A 254 7.21 5.60 0.00
CA ARG A 254 7.08 4.58 -1.07
C ARG A 254 6.74 5.15 -2.45
N TRP A 255 6.50 6.46 -2.56
CA TRP A 255 5.96 7.06 -3.79
C TRP A 255 6.83 6.81 -5.02
N MET A 256 8.14 7.04 -4.91
CA MET A 256 9.05 6.81 -6.03
C MET A 256 9.09 5.35 -6.45
N VAL A 257 8.99 4.43 -5.49
CA VAL A 257 8.93 3.00 -5.77
C VAL A 257 7.65 2.68 -6.53
N LEU A 258 6.48 3.09 -6.03
CA LEU A 258 5.20 2.84 -6.69
C LEU A 258 5.12 3.43 -8.10
N ALA A 259 5.59 4.68 -8.27
CA ALA A 259 5.59 5.37 -9.55
C ALA A 259 6.43 4.62 -10.61
N GLU A 260 7.62 4.18 -10.24
CA GLU A 260 8.53 3.45 -11.15
C GLU A 260 8.06 2.01 -11.43
N CYS A 261 7.40 1.36 -10.47
CA CYS A 261 6.79 0.04 -10.64
C CYS A 261 5.63 0.05 -11.64
N ALA A 262 4.90 1.17 -11.71
CA ALA A 262 3.81 1.38 -12.65
C ALA A 262 4.24 2.16 -13.91
N ASP A 263 5.52 2.47 -14.06
CA ASP A 263 6.04 3.26 -15.18
C ASP A 263 6.07 2.41 -16.45
N ASP A 264 5.08 2.64 -17.32
CA ASP A 264 4.91 1.99 -18.61
C ASP A 264 5.58 2.77 -19.77
N ARG A 265 6.29 3.87 -19.48
CA ARG A 265 6.94 4.71 -20.48
C ARG A 265 7.98 3.94 -21.28
N THR A 266 7.97 4.18 -22.58
CA THR A 266 9.00 3.72 -23.52
C THR A 266 10.34 4.44 -23.26
N LYS A 267 11.43 3.94 -23.84
CA LYS A 267 12.76 4.55 -23.69
C LYS A 267 12.77 5.99 -24.21
N GLU A 268 12.04 6.26 -25.28
CA GLU A 268 11.89 7.57 -25.91
C GLU A 268 11.17 8.56 -24.97
N GLU A 269 10.09 8.12 -24.31
CA GLU A 269 9.31 8.96 -23.39
C GLU A 269 10.06 9.34 -22.11
N ARG A 270 10.98 8.48 -21.62
CA ARG A 270 11.81 8.76 -20.43
C ARG A 270 12.93 9.79 -20.66
N SER A 271 13.19 10.18 -21.91
CA SER A 271 14.25 11.15 -22.23
C SER A 271 13.86 12.62 -22.03
N LEU A 272 12.61 12.88 -21.65
CA LEU A 272 12.11 14.20 -21.27
C LEU A 272 12.34 14.39 -19.76
N GLU A 273 13.04 15.45 -19.37
CA GLU A 273 13.41 15.71 -17.97
C GLU A 273 12.17 15.76 -17.04
N ASP A 274 12.10 14.83 -16.10
CA ASP A 274 11.07 14.78 -15.07
C ASP A 274 11.41 15.72 -13.90
N ASN A 275 10.63 16.79 -13.74
CA ASN A 275 10.56 17.52 -12.48
C ASN A 275 9.86 16.66 -11.42
N LYS A 276 10.63 16.00 -10.55
CA LYS A 276 10.08 15.20 -9.45
C LYS A 276 9.39 16.09 -8.40
N PHE A 277 8.19 15.65 -8.02
CA PHE A 277 7.10 16.42 -7.42
C PHE A 277 7.25 16.60 -5.90
N SER A 278 7.18 17.86 -5.44
CA SER A 278 6.95 18.30 -4.04
C SER A 278 5.57 18.98 -3.90
N GLU A 279 4.73 18.91 -4.95
CA GLU A 279 3.62 19.84 -5.13
C GLU A 279 2.32 19.44 -4.41
N LEU A 280 2.13 18.20 -3.94
CA LEU A 280 0.84 17.82 -3.31
C LEU A 280 0.59 18.58 -1.99
N ILE A 281 1.58 18.63 -1.09
CA ILE A 281 1.46 19.41 0.15
C ILE A 281 1.30 20.90 -0.18
N LYS A 282 2.01 21.41 -1.19
CA LYS A 282 1.84 22.80 -1.64
C LYS A 282 0.43 23.06 -2.17
N VAL A 283 -0.17 22.12 -2.90
CA VAL A 283 -1.55 22.22 -3.39
C VAL A 283 -2.54 22.17 -2.22
N MET A 284 -2.32 21.32 -1.20
CA MET A 284 -3.16 21.28 0.00
C MET A 284 -3.06 22.58 0.80
N LEU A 285 -1.84 23.12 0.98
CA LEU A 285 -1.61 24.42 1.63
C LEU A 285 -2.24 25.57 0.82
N GLN A 286 -2.10 25.58 -0.51
CA GLN A 286 -2.77 26.54 -1.40
C GLN A 286 -4.30 26.46 -1.31
N TYR A 287 -4.85 25.24 -1.16
CA TYR A 287 -6.28 25.07 -0.94
C TYR A 287 -6.71 25.67 0.41
N LEU A 288 -5.96 25.42 1.49
CA LEU A 288 -6.22 26.05 2.79
C LEU A 288 -6.09 27.58 2.74
N GLU A 289 -5.17 28.11 1.92
CA GLU A 289 -5.05 29.55 1.66
C GLU A 289 -6.25 30.12 0.91
N SER A 290 -6.86 29.34 0.01
CA SER A 290 -8.04 29.76 -0.75
C SER A 290 -9.36 29.67 0.05
N GLY A 291 -9.36 28.92 1.15
CA GLY A 291 -10.51 28.72 2.01
C GLY A 291 -10.69 29.85 3.04
N ASN A 292 -11.94 30.20 3.34
CA ASN A 292 -12.28 31.15 4.39
C ASN A 292 -12.27 30.45 5.78
N ILE A 293 -11.11 29.91 6.18
CA ILE A 293 -10.92 29.13 7.41
C ILE A 293 -10.44 30.07 8.51
N ASP A 294 -10.97 29.93 9.74
CA ASP A 294 -10.53 30.73 10.88
C ASP A 294 -9.09 30.37 11.32
N VAL A 295 -8.43 31.30 12.02
CA VAL A 295 -7.01 31.18 12.38
C VAL A 295 -6.73 29.98 13.29
N GLU A 296 -7.65 29.63 14.19
CA GLU A 296 -7.45 28.53 15.15
C GLU A 296 -7.55 27.18 14.43
N THR A 297 -8.58 26.98 13.62
CA THR A 297 -8.72 25.79 12.76
C THR A 297 -7.56 25.66 11.79
N ARG A 298 -7.12 26.78 11.20
CA ARG A 298 -5.96 26.81 10.30
C ARG A 298 -4.69 26.36 11.01
N TYR A 299 -4.42 26.90 12.20
CA TYR A 299 -3.25 26.53 12.99
C TYR A 299 -3.29 25.03 13.35
N GLN A 300 -4.45 24.47 13.67
CA GLN A 300 -4.57 23.02 13.92
C GLN A 300 -4.32 22.19 12.66
N LEU A 301 -4.85 22.61 11.51
CA LEU A 301 -4.63 21.93 10.23
C LEU A 301 -3.19 22.04 9.75
N GLU A 302 -2.54 23.20 9.91
CA GLU A 302 -1.12 23.38 9.59
C GLU A 302 -0.24 22.51 10.50
N ASN A 303 -0.48 22.48 11.81
CA ASN A 303 0.22 21.56 12.71
C ASN A 303 -0.03 20.09 12.35
N TYR A 304 -1.23 19.74 11.88
CA TYR A 304 -1.52 18.39 11.42
C TYR A 304 -0.79 18.06 10.11
N LEU A 305 -0.75 18.98 9.15
CA LEU A 305 -0.02 18.80 7.89
C LEU A 305 1.49 18.75 8.12
N GLU A 306 2.03 19.58 9.02
CA GLU A 306 3.42 19.51 9.48
C GLU A 306 3.70 18.21 10.25
N PHE A 307 2.75 17.72 11.06
CA PHE A 307 2.88 16.42 11.71
C PHE A 307 2.98 15.29 10.67
N VAL A 308 2.13 15.31 9.64
CA VAL A 308 2.15 14.35 8.52
C VAL A 308 3.47 14.44 7.72
N ASP A 309 4.07 15.63 7.62
CA ASP A 309 5.35 15.86 6.94
C ASP A 309 6.58 15.45 7.77
N MET A 310 6.58 15.72 9.09
CA MET A 310 7.73 15.51 9.98
C MET A 310 7.84 14.10 10.57
N HIS A 311 6.75 13.35 10.67
CA HIS A 311 6.72 12.05 11.37
C HIS A 311 6.53 10.88 10.41
N ALA A 312 7.38 10.81 9.38
CA ALA A 312 7.42 9.64 8.53
C ALA A 312 7.74 8.41 9.39
N SER A 313 6.85 7.42 9.38
CA SER A 313 7.06 6.09 9.97
C SER A 313 8.42 5.49 9.57
N ALA A 314 8.95 5.87 8.40
CA ALA A 314 10.29 5.52 7.94
C ALA A 314 11.42 5.98 8.86
N THR A 315 11.38 7.21 9.40
CA THR A 315 12.40 7.69 10.34
C THR A 315 12.36 6.90 11.65
N TRP A 316 11.17 6.60 12.17
CA TRP A 316 11.03 5.75 13.35
C TRP A 316 11.54 4.32 13.09
N ILE A 317 11.16 3.71 11.97
CA ILE A 317 11.64 2.38 11.55
C ILE A 317 13.18 2.38 11.43
N ARG A 318 13.76 3.40 10.81
CA ARG A 318 15.22 3.55 10.67
C ARG A 318 15.89 3.64 12.04
N ASN A 319 15.35 4.43 12.96
CA ASN A 319 15.89 4.56 14.32
C ASN A 319 15.76 3.27 15.12
N PHE A 320 14.65 2.53 14.96
CA PHE A 320 14.48 1.20 15.53
C PHE A 320 15.59 0.25 15.04
N VAL A 321 15.79 0.17 13.72
CA VAL A 321 16.84 -0.70 13.15
C VAL A 321 18.22 -0.28 13.63
N ARG A 322 18.54 1.02 13.62
CA ARG A 322 19.84 1.55 14.04
C ARG A 322 20.15 1.35 15.52
N SER A 323 19.12 1.23 16.37
CA SER A 323 19.27 0.98 17.80
C SER A 323 19.25 -0.51 18.15
N HIS A 324 18.94 -1.38 17.19
CA HIS A 324 18.86 -2.82 17.41
C HIS A 324 20.25 -3.43 17.71
N PRO A 325 20.41 -4.28 18.75
CA PRO A 325 21.72 -4.80 19.16
C PRO A 325 22.42 -5.63 18.08
N ASN A 326 21.64 -6.28 17.20
CA ASN A 326 22.16 -7.10 16.09
C ASN A 326 22.40 -6.31 14.80
N TYR A 327 22.19 -4.99 14.78
CA TYR A 327 22.45 -4.18 13.59
C TYR A 327 23.94 -3.83 13.49
N ASN A 328 24.56 -4.18 12.37
CA ASN A 328 26.01 -4.09 12.19
C ASN A 328 26.50 -2.74 11.66
N HIS A 329 25.59 -1.76 11.48
CA HIS A 329 25.86 -0.52 10.75
C HIS A 329 26.26 -0.74 9.28
N ASP A 330 25.77 -1.80 8.67
CA ASP A 330 26.01 -2.21 7.28
C ASP A 330 24.82 -1.94 6.35
N SER A 331 23.78 -1.27 6.87
CA SER A 331 22.52 -0.98 6.17
C SER A 331 21.69 -2.20 5.81
N VAL A 332 22.02 -3.37 6.38
CA VAL A 332 21.28 -4.61 6.18
C VAL A 332 20.28 -4.82 7.33
N VAL A 333 19.01 -5.02 6.97
CA VAL A 333 17.98 -5.42 7.93
C VAL A 333 17.98 -6.93 8.04
N SER A 334 18.56 -7.50 9.11
CA SER A 334 18.62 -8.96 9.32
C SER A 334 17.24 -9.58 9.59
N GLN A 335 17.13 -10.91 9.50
CA GLN A 335 15.88 -11.64 9.76
C GLN A 335 15.34 -11.35 11.16
N GLU A 336 16.22 -11.41 12.15
CA GLU A 336 15.86 -11.15 13.55
C GLU A 336 15.46 -9.69 13.78
N ILE A 337 16.18 -8.73 13.18
CA ILE A 337 15.80 -7.31 13.24
C ILE A 337 14.40 -7.11 12.67
N ASN A 338 14.11 -7.73 11.51
CA ASN A 338 12.80 -7.65 10.89
C ASN A 338 11.71 -8.27 11.77
N TYR A 339 11.96 -9.44 12.35
CA TYR A 339 11.04 -10.09 13.28
C TYR A 339 10.73 -9.20 14.50
N ASP A 340 11.74 -8.64 15.14
CA ASP A 340 11.58 -7.78 16.33
C ASP A 340 10.87 -6.46 15.98
N LEU A 341 11.16 -5.89 14.80
CA LEU A 341 10.46 -4.71 14.27
C LEU A 341 8.97 -4.98 14.08
N ILE A 342 8.62 -6.08 13.40
CA ILE A 342 7.22 -6.40 13.11
C ILE A 342 6.45 -6.72 14.40
N LYS A 343 7.05 -7.43 15.36
CA LYS A 343 6.47 -7.63 16.71
C LYS A 343 6.26 -6.30 17.43
N MET A 344 7.17 -5.33 17.30
CA MET A 344 7.02 -4.00 17.90
C MET A 344 5.83 -3.25 17.26
N ILE A 345 5.74 -3.27 15.93
CA ILE A 345 4.63 -2.65 15.18
C ILE A 345 3.29 -3.27 15.58
N GLU A 346 3.23 -4.61 15.72
CA GLU A 346 2.05 -5.31 16.20
C GLU A 346 1.64 -4.86 17.62
N LYS A 347 2.59 -4.71 18.53
CA LYS A 347 2.31 -4.21 19.89
C LYS A 347 1.80 -2.77 19.88
N ILE A 348 2.35 -1.91 19.01
CA ILE A 348 1.91 -0.52 18.85
C ILE A 348 0.48 -0.47 18.31
N GLN A 349 0.19 -1.16 17.20
CA GLN A 349 -1.16 -1.15 16.60
C GLN A 349 -2.24 -1.72 17.53
N ASN A 350 -1.87 -2.67 18.40
CA ASN A 350 -2.79 -3.28 19.37
C ASN A 350 -2.91 -2.45 20.67
N GLY A 351 -2.26 -1.28 20.74
CA GLY A 351 -2.28 -0.41 21.92
C GLY A 351 -1.55 -0.96 23.14
N GLN A 352 -0.75 -2.02 22.99
CA GLN A 352 0.03 -2.63 24.06
C GLN A 352 1.26 -1.78 24.41
N ILE A 353 1.80 -1.08 23.41
CA ILE A 353 2.88 -0.10 23.58
C ILE A 353 2.39 1.25 23.04
N LYS A 354 2.43 2.26 23.90
CA LYS A 354 2.21 3.65 23.46
C LYS A 354 3.51 4.18 22.87
N MET A 355 3.41 4.83 21.72
CA MET A 355 4.56 5.40 21.02
C MET A 355 4.33 6.89 20.74
N PRO A 356 4.47 7.77 21.75
CA PRO A 356 4.23 9.21 21.60
C PRO A 356 5.00 9.87 20.45
N GLU A 357 6.22 9.41 20.22
CA GLU A 357 7.09 9.84 19.12
C GLU A 357 6.57 9.49 17.71
N LEU A 358 5.66 8.52 17.60
CA LEU A 358 5.05 8.09 16.33
C LEU A 358 3.59 8.52 16.22
N LEU A 359 2.85 8.46 17.33
CA LEU A 359 1.39 8.64 17.37
C LEU A 359 0.95 9.96 18.00
N GLY A 360 1.91 10.77 18.49
CA GLY A 360 1.64 11.96 19.29
C GLY A 360 1.15 11.66 20.72
N GLU A 361 1.10 12.69 21.56
CA GLU A 361 0.48 12.64 22.90
C GLU A 361 -0.95 13.21 22.85
N PHE A 362 -1.86 12.53 22.15
CA PHE A 362 -3.25 12.96 22.13
C PHE A 362 -4.00 12.43 23.36
N LYS A 363 -4.36 13.34 24.28
CA LYS A 363 -5.40 13.06 25.29
C LYS A 363 -6.76 13.22 24.61
N ILE A 364 -7.35 12.12 24.17
CA ILE A 364 -8.78 12.12 23.84
C ILE A 364 -9.51 12.11 25.19
N ASN A 365 -9.99 13.28 25.61
CA ASN A 365 -10.78 13.46 26.84
C ASN A 365 -12.18 12.86 26.70
#